data_AF-A0A0M2V9K0-F1
#
_entry.id   AF-A0A0M2V9K0-F1
#
_cell.length_a   1.000
_cell.length_b   1.000
_cell.length_c   1.000
_cell.angle_alpha   90.00
_cell.angle_beta   90.00
_cell.angle_gamma   90.00
#
_symmetry.space_group_name_H-M   'P 1'
#
loop_
_entity.id
_entity.type
_entity.pdbx_description
1 polymer ?
#
loop_
_entity_poly.entity_id
_entity_poly.type
_entity_poly.pdbx_seq_one_letter_code
_entity_poly.pdbx_strand_id
1 'polypeptide(L)'
;MGNYIFVFGLILLLNIAGCAAGHEDYKKYLNMNIGGNINNQALSKSEKAGQLIRSDYLIGGEGLTKTTTLDSGNLRYHFNRQEVLPNYSIKDYVGKCLIYYDVDPGTHIILAWGFDKGGNPLSCRTWP
;
A
#
# COMPACT_ATOMS: atom_id res chain seq x y z
N MET A 1 11.20 -8.90 48.67
CA MET A 1 11.44 -9.68 47.42
C MET A 1 10.18 -9.73 46.54
N GLY A 2 9.47 -8.61 46.31
CA GLY A 2 8.18 -8.63 45.58
C GLY A 2 8.08 -7.68 44.38
N ASN A 3 8.97 -6.70 44.24
CA ASN A 3 8.80 -5.62 43.24
C ASN A 3 9.55 -5.82 41.92
N TYR A 4 10.52 -6.74 41.85
CA TYR A 4 11.32 -6.91 40.61
C TYR A 4 10.67 -7.83 39.58
N ILE A 5 9.77 -8.73 40.02
CA ILE A 5 9.07 -9.68 39.13
C ILE A 5 8.04 -8.93 38.26
N PHE A 6 7.38 -7.91 38.80
CA PHE A 6 6.38 -7.12 38.07
C PHE A 6 7.00 -6.24 36.97
N VAL A 7 8.19 -5.69 37.23
CA VAL A 7 8.92 -4.83 36.29
C VAL A 7 9.47 -5.64 35.11
N PHE A 8 9.97 -6.85 35.35
CA PHE A 8 10.42 -7.74 34.28
C PHE A 8 9.27 -8.22 33.36
N GLY A 9 8.06 -8.42 33.91
CA GLY A 9 6.88 -8.76 33.12
C GLY A 9 6.44 -7.65 32.15
N LEU A 10 6.61 -6.38 32.56
CA LEU A 10 6.25 -5.22 31.73
C LEU A 10 7.20 -5.02 30.53
N ILE A 11 8.48 -5.36 30.69
CA ILE A 11 9.50 -5.22 29.63
C ILE A 11 9.34 -6.29 28.54
N LEU A 12 8.85 -7.48 28.89
CA LEU A 12 8.56 -8.56 27.94
C LEU A 12 7.34 -8.26 27.03
N LEU A 13 6.39 -7.45 27.49
CA LEU A 13 5.20 -7.04 26.71
C LEU A 13 5.49 -5.94 25.68
N LEU A 14 6.64 -5.25 25.77
CA LEU A 14 7.01 -4.20 24.80
C LEU A 14 7.62 -4.73 23.49
N ASN A 15 7.96 -6.03 23.42
CA ASN A 15 8.62 -6.61 22.25
C ASN A 15 7.68 -7.35 21.27
N ILE A 16 6.37 -7.40 21.55
CA ILE A 16 5.38 -7.99 20.62
C ILE A 16 4.85 -6.99 19.59
N ALA A 17 5.29 -5.73 19.65
CA ALA A 17 5.03 -4.73 18.62
C ALA A 17 5.99 -4.91 17.42
N GLY A 18 6.09 -6.13 16.90
CA GLY A 18 6.51 -6.36 15.52
C GLY A 18 5.41 -5.93 14.56
N CYS A 19 4.93 -4.69 14.69
CA CYS A 19 3.94 -4.10 13.80
C CYS A 19 4.53 -4.09 12.39
N ALA A 20 3.86 -4.78 11.47
CA ALA A 20 4.15 -4.92 10.05
C ALA A 20 5.03 -3.80 9.45
N ALA A 21 6.35 -3.93 9.55
CA ALA A 21 7.29 -2.86 9.19
C ALA A 21 7.08 -2.34 7.75
N GLY A 22 6.69 -3.21 6.82
CA GLY A 22 6.46 -2.83 5.42
C GLY A 22 5.14 -2.11 5.11
N HIS A 23 4.15 -2.06 6.01
CA HIS A 23 2.89 -1.34 5.71
C HIS A 23 3.02 0.16 5.97
N GLU A 24 3.63 0.55 7.09
CA GLU A 24 3.88 1.98 7.38
C GLU A 24 4.90 2.58 6.41
N ASP A 25 5.93 1.82 6.00
CA ASP A 25 6.86 2.25 4.95
C ASP A 25 6.12 2.52 3.62
N TYR A 26 5.15 1.67 3.27
CA TYR A 26 4.34 1.89 2.08
C TYR A 26 3.46 3.14 2.20
N LYS A 27 2.83 3.37 3.35
CA LYS A 27 2.05 4.60 3.60
C LYS A 27 2.94 5.85 3.52
N LYS A 28 4.16 5.77 4.05
CA LYS A 28 5.16 6.84 3.94
C LYS A 28 5.53 7.10 2.47
N TYR A 29 5.73 6.05 1.68
CA TYR A 29 5.95 6.16 0.24
C TYR A 29 4.78 6.87 -0.47
N LEU A 30 3.53 6.56 -0.14
CA LEU A 30 2.37 7.25 -0.70
C LEU A 30 2.28 8.72 -0.26
N ASN A 31 2.59 9.01 1.00
CA ASN A 31 2.64 10.39 1.50
C ASN A 31 3.66 11.25 0.75
N MET A 32 4.80 10.68 0.35
CA MET A 32 5.81 11.39 -0.45
C MET A 32 5.33 11.78 -1.85
N ASN A 33 4.26 11.15 -2.36
CA ASN A 33 3.67 11.47 -3.65
C ASN A 33 2.66 12.63 -3.59
N ILE A 34 2.17 13.00 -2.40
CA ILE A 34 1.27 14.15 -2.24
C ILE A 34 2.00 15.43 -2.66
N GLY A 35 1.33 16.28 -3.44
CA GLY A 35 1.93 17.47 -4.05
C GLY A 35 2.74 17.18 -5.33
N GLY A 36 3.00 15.92 -5.64
CA GLY A 36 3.59 15.49 -6.91
C GLY A 36 2.58 15.49 -8.06
N ASN A 37 3.09 15.51 -9.29
CA ASN A 37 2.26 15.37 -10.48
C ASN A 37 1.89 13.90 -10.73
N ILE A 38 0.60 13.59 -10.93
CA ILE A 38 0.13 12.22 -11.15
C ILE A 38 0.74 11.59 -12.41
N ASN A 39 1.12 12.38 -13.41
CA ASN A 39 1.74 11.89 -14.63
C ASN A 39 3.16 11.34 -14.41
N ASN A 40 3.79 11.68 -13.29
CA ASN A 40 5.09 11.12 -12.87
C ASN A 40 4.95 9.76 -12.20
N GLN A 41 3.77 9.44 -11.64
CA GLN A 41 3.46 8.06 -11.36
C GLN A 41 3.39 7.39 -12.73
N ALA A 42 4.04 6.24 -12.92
CA ALA A 42 3.95 5.51 -14.17
C ALA A 42 2.47 5.19 -14.46
N LEU A 43 1.81 6.09 -15.19
CA LEU A 43 0.48 5.91 -15.78
C LEU A 43 0.58 4.95 -16.95
N SER A 44 1.81 4.59 -17.35
CA SER A 44 2.05 3.51 -18.27
C SER A 44 1.39 2.26 -17.71
N LYS A 45 0.45 1.72 -18.48
CA LYS A 45 0.50 0.30 -18.80
C LYS A 45 1.96 0.03 -19.12
N SER A 46 2.77 -0.33 -18.13
CA SER A 46 4.12 -0.81 -18.35
C SER A 46 4.02 -1.86 -19.46
N GLU A 47 4.99 -1.96 -20.36
CA GLU A 47 5.05 -3.13 -21.26
C GLU A 47 5.05 -4.45 -20.44
N LYS A 48 5.37 -4.33 -19.14
CA LYS A 48 5.28 -5.34 -18.09
C LYS A 48 4.06 -5.21 -17.15
N ALA A 49 3.15 -4.27 -17.36
CA ALA A 49 1.89 -4.19 -16.61
C ALA A 49 1.04 -5.40 -17.02
N GLY A 50 0.90 -6.35 -16.10
CA GLY A 50 0.34 -7.68 -16.37
C GLY A 50 1.37 -8.75 -16.73
N GLN A 51 2.66 -8.43 -16.80
CA GLN A 51 3.72 -9.44 -16.80
C GLN A 51 3.99 -9.89 -15.37
N LEU A 52 3.88 -11.20 -15.17
CA LEU A 52 4.16 -11.89 -13.91
C LEU A 52 5.62 -11.64 -13.49
N ILE A 53 5.84 -10.75 -12.53
CA ILE A 53 6.97 -10.90 -11.60
C ILE A 53 6.56 -12.02 -10.64
N ARG A 54 6.60 -13.26 -11.11
CA ARG A 54 6.23 -14.42 -10.31
C ARG A 54 7.37 -14.69 -9.34
N SER A 55 7.31 -14.03 -8.19
CA SER A 55 7.90 -14.61 -6.99
C SER A 55 6.94 -15.70 -6.51
N ASP A 56 7.43 -16.73 -5.83
CA ASP A 56 6.57 -17.83 -5.35
C ASP A 56 5.38 -17.33 -4.49
N TYR A 57 5.48 -16.10 -3.97
CA TYR A 57 4.49 -15.49 -3.10
C TYR A 57 3.88 -14.17 -3.61
N LEU A 58 4.23 -13.69 -4.82
CA LEU A 58 3.78 -12.38 -5.32
C LEU A 58 3.37 -12.47 -6.80
N ILE A 59 2.21 -11.91 -7.14
CA ILE A 59 1.79 -11.65 -8.52
C ILE A 59 1.93 -10.15 -8.80
N GLY A 60 2.76 -9.81 -9.79
CA GLY A 60 2.85 -8.48 -10.38
C GLY A 60 1.70 -8.18 -11.34
N GLY A 61 1.26 -6.93 -11.38
CA GLY A 61 0.12 -6.48 -12.19
C GLY A 61 -0.17 -5.00 -12.01
N GLU A 62 0.89 -4.20 -11.85
CA GLU A 62 0.80 -2.80 -11.47
C GLU A 62 0.20 -1.96 -12.60
N GLY A 63 -0.76 -1.10 -12.26
CA GLY A 63 -1.28 -0.15 -13.24
C GLY A 63 -2.56 0.56 -12.81
N LEU A 64 -2.88 1.61 -13.57
CA LEU A 64 -4.16 2.31 -13.49
C LEU A 64 -5.28 1.37 -13.96
N THR A 65 -6.27 1.15 -13.11
CA THR A 65 -7.41 0.28 -13.38
C THR A 65 -8.63 1.07 -13.86
N LYS A 66 -8.89 2.22 -13.26
CA LYS A 66 -9.98 3.12 -13.64
C LYS A 66 -9.72 4.53 -13.11
N THR A 67 -10.35 5.51 -13.74
CA THR A 67 -10.45 6.88 -13.21
C THR A 67 -11.91 7.20 -13.00
N THR A 68 -12.25 7.81 -11.86
CA THR A 68 -13.60 8.25 -11.55
C THR A 68 -13.59 9.74 -11.20
N THR A 69 -14.69 10.44 -11.45
CA THR A 69 -14.86 11.83 -11.03
C THR A 69 -15.58 11.84 -9.71
N LEU A 70 -15.04 12.56 -8.73
CA LEU A 70 -15.65 12.78 -7.43
C LEU A 70 -16.67 13.92 -7.49
N ASP A 71 -17.60 13.94 -6.54
CA ASP A 71 -18.61 15.01 -6.43
C ASP A 71 -17.98 16.40 -6.26
N SER A 72 -16.74 16.47 -5.75
CA SER A 72 -15.96 17.71 -5.64
C SER A 72 -15.41 18.22 -6.98
N GLY A 73 -15.56 17.46 -8.07
CA GLY A 73 -14.95 17.74 -9.38
C GLY A 73 -13.51 17.21 -9.52
N ASN A 74 -12.91 16.69 -8.43
CA ASN A 74 -11.58 16.07 -8.49
C ASN A 74 -11.63 14.70 -9.20
N LEU A 75 -10.49 14.29 -9.75
CA LEU A 75 -10.35 12.96 -10.35
C LEU A 75 -9.76 11.98 -9.33
N ARG A 76 -10.34 10.79 -9.23
CA ARG A 76 -9.78 9.67 -8.46
C ARG A 76 -9.23 8.62 -9.41
N TYR A 77 -7.92 8.44 -9.37
CA TYR A 77 -7.19 7.43 -10.13
C TYR A 77 -7.01 6.18 -9.28
N HIS A 78 -7.54 5.05 -9.71
CA HIS A 78 -7.50 3.78 -8.98
C HIS A 78 -6.41 2.86 -9.52
N PHE A 79 -5.54 2.35 -8.67
CA PHE A 79 -4.41 1.51 -9.05
C PHE A 79 -4.50 0.13 -8.41
N ASN A 80 -4.20 -0.89 -9.20
CA ASN A 80 -3.73 -2.17 -8.69
C ASN A 80 -2.21 -2.12 -8.66
N ARG A 81 -1.60 -2.60 -7.59
CA ARG A 81 -0.13 -2.73 -7.53
C ARG A 81 0.26 -4.20 -7.63
N GLN A 82 0.00 -4.95 -6.57
CA GLN A 82 0.47 -6.32 -6.45
C GLN A 82 -0.50 -7.16 -5.64
N GLU A 83 -0.45 -8.47 -5.83
CA GLU A 83 -1.22 -9.44 -5.04
C GLU A 83 -0.27 -10.41 -4.33
N VAL A 84 -0.39 -10.52 -3.02
CA VAL A 84 0.36 -11.46 -2.20
C VAL A 84 -0.41 -12.78 -2.13
N LEU A 85 0.26 -13.86 -2.50
CA LEU A 85 -0.34 -15.17 -2.65
C LEU A 85 -0.61 -15.87 -1.30
N PRO A 86 -1.62 -16.76 -1.23
CA PRO A 86 -1.99 -17.45 0.01
C PRO A 86 -0.90 -18.32 0.64
N ASN A 87 0.10 -18.74 -0.13
CA ASN A 87 1.24 -19.51 0.36
C ASN A 87 2.29 -18.67 1.10
N TYR A 88 2.15 -17.33 1.15
CA TYR A 88 3.05 -16.48 1.91
C TYR A 88 3.01 -16.80 3.42
N SER A 89 4.13 -16.56 4.09
CA SER A 89 4.33 -16.90 5.51
C SER A 89 3.49 -16.05 6.45
N ILE A 90 3.26 -14.78 6.12
CA ILE A 90 2.47 -13.85 6.93
C ILE A 90 1.07 -13.71 6.32
N LYS A 91 0.09 -14.39 6.94
CA LYS A 91 -1.28 -14.48 6.40
C LYS A 91 -1.99 -13.14 6.30
N ASP A 92 -1.70 -12.21 7.20
CA ASP A 92 -2.29 -10.88 7.18
C ASP A 92 -1.91 -10.09 5.93
N TYR A 93 -0.84 -10.45 5.22
CA TYR A 93 -0.43 -9.76 4.00
C TYR A 93 -1.08 -10.32 2.75
N VAL A 94 -1.76 -11.47 2.84
CA VAL A 94 -2.36 -12.15 1.69
C VAL A 94 -3.51 -11.29 1.14
N GLY A 95 -3.54 -11.10 -0.18
CA GLY A 95 -4.57 -10.34 -0.87
C GLY A 95 -4.02 -9.27 -1.80
N LYS A 96 -4.93 -8.42 -2.31
CA LYS A 96 -4.65 -7.43 -3.35
C LYS A 96 -4.32 -6.07 -2.78
N CYS A 97 -3.27 -5.44 -3.28
CA CYS A 97 -2.95 -4.06 -2.98
C CYS A 97 -3.68 -3.13 -3.96
N LEU A 98 -4.78 -2.53 -3.50
CA LEU A 98 -5.60 -1.60 -4.25
C LEU A 98 -5.56 -0.23 -3.56
N ILE A 99 -5.13 0.79 -4.30
CA ILE A 99 -5.01 2.17 -3.81
C ILE A 99 -5.66 3.14 -4.78
N TYR A 100 -5.96 4.35 -4.31
CA TYR A 100 -6.35 5.45 -5.18
C TYR A 100 -5.56 6.72 -4.86
N TYR A 101 -5.48 7.61 -5.84
CA TYR A 101 -5.04 8.99 -5.70
C TYR A 101 -6.16 9.94 -6.09
N ASP A 102 -6.42 10.95 -5.26
CA ASP A 102 -7.27 12.07 -5.60
C ASP A 102 -6.41 13.18 -6.19
N VAL A 103 -6.84 13.71 -7.32
CA VAL A 103 -6.03 14.56 -8.19
C VAL A 103 -6.85 15.77 -8.61
N ASP A 104 -6.22 16.94 -8.54
CA ASP A 104 -6.76 18.16 -9.13
C ASP A 104 -6.70 18.07 -10.67
N PRO A 105 -7.84 18.15 -11.39
CA PRO A 105 -7.88 17.93 -12.84
C PRO A 105 -7.18 19.02 -13.65
N GLY A 106 -7.02 20.24 -13.11
CA GLY A 106 -6.36 21.34 -13.83
C GLY A 106 -4.85 21.23 -13.75
N THR A 107 -4.33 21.05 -12.55
CA THR A 107 -2.89 21.03 -12.25
C THR A 107 -2.27 19.63 -12.31
N HIS A 108 -3.09 18.58 -12.30
CA HIS A 108 -2.67 17.18 -12.24
C HIS A 108 -1.88 16.85 -10.96
N ILE A 109 -2.05 17.64 -9.90
CA ILE A 109 -1.39 17.46 -8.61
C ILE A 109 -2.16 16.45 -7.76
N ILE A 110 -1.42 15.52 -7.13
CA ILE A 110 -1.97 14.58 -6.17
C ILE A 110 -2.28 15.31 -4.86
N LEU A 111 -3.56 15.31 -4.49
CA LEU A 111 -4.07 15.96 -3.28
C LEU A 111 -4.11 15.01 -2.09
N ALA A 112 -4.51 13.76 -2.34
CA ALA A 112 -4.66 12.73 -1.31
C ALA A 112 -4.53 11.33 -1.90
N TRP A 113 -4.46 10.34 -1.02
CA TRP A 113 -4.48 8.93 -1.38
C TRP A 113 -5.32 8.12 -0.38
N GLY A 114 -5.69 6.90 -0.77
CA GLY A 114 -6.33 5.95 0.14
C GLY A 114 -6.30 4.52 -0.39
N PHE A 115 -6.96 3.63 0.33
CA PHE A 115 -7.12 2.22 -0.07
C PHE A 115 -8.50 2.00 -0.67
N ASP A 116 -8.56 1.24 -1.76
CA ASP A 116 -9.82 0.86 -2.38
C ASP A 116 -10.48 -0.30 -1.65
N LYS A 117 -11.82 -0.31 -1.69
CA LYS A 117 -12.62 -1.41 -1.16
C LYS A 117 -12.31 -2.71 -1.93
N GLY A 118 -12.24 -3.83 -1.20
CA GLY A 118 -11.96 -5.14 -1.77
C GLY A 118 -10.47 -5.47 -1.90
N GLY A 119 -9.59 -4.52 -1.56
CA GLY A 119 -8.17 -4.79 -1.33
C GLY A 119 -7.88 -5.16 0.13
N ASN A 120 -6.67 -5.67 0.36
CA ASN A 120 -6.09 -5.80 1.69
C ASN A 120 -4.97 -4.74 1.83
N PRO A 121 -5.16 -3.67 2.63
CA PRO A 121 -4.12 -2.65 2.83
C PRO A 121 -2.78 -3.23 3.29
N LEU A 122 -2.76 -4.31 4.07
CA LEU A 122 -1.53 -4.93 4.56
C LEU A 122 -0.74 -5.66 3.46
N SER A 123 -1.37 -5.98 2.33
CA SER A 123 -0.70 -6.50 1.14
C SER A 123 0.06 -5.41 0.35
N CYS A 124 -0.25 -4.14 0.61
CA CYS A 124 0.49 -3.00 0.07
C CYS A 124 1.78 -2.78 0.86
N ARG A 125 2.90 -3.19 0.27
CA ARG A 125 4.22 -3.17 0.91
C ARG A 125 5.28 -2.77 -0.09
N THR A 126 6.30 -2.08 0.38
CA THR A 126 7.57 -1.93 -0.32
C THR A 126 8.36 -3.21 -0.15
N TRP A 127 8.65 -3.91 -1.25
CA TRP A 127 9.53 -5.08 -1.23
C TRP A 127 10.98 -4.64 -1.46
N PRO A 128 11.95 -5.20 -0.72
CA PRO A 128 13.37 -4.93 -0.93
C PRO A 128 13.89 -5.53 -2.25
#